data_AF-A0AAD0PY46-F1
#
_entry.id   AF-A0AAD0PY46-F1
#
_cell.length_a   1.000
_cell.length_b   1.000
_cell.length_c   1.000
_cell.angle_alpha   90.00
_cell.angle_beta   90.00
_cell.angle_gamma   90.00
#
_symmetry.space_group_name_H-M   'P 1'
#
loop_
_entity.id
_entity.type
_entity.pdbx_description
1 polymer ?
#
loop_
_entity_poly.entity_id
_entity_poly.type
_entity_poly.pdbx_seq_one_letter_code
_entity_poly.pdbx_strand_id
1 'polypeptide(L)'
;MGAIFGIAVLLVCAGVAIICLKNAIPLANNYLEEHISYTSYGFSASQAWFSMLTIVVFFMNGYDACVPASRGVLKTRKDIILQSTVTAVLCAGSTMIFTYIFSAGMPDIMKEDIPTLWAIDTLSNSGNFSKILYAIFAIGAMVSSSVAFIFTVCNRFEPLLAKKWKNSSISVRKFLIAIIFVLICTFGSSLGLINIIKYGYGGFTMIVGPVMLIPLIVSVPYRLWKDKKDGILDENYTLITKTSER
;
A
#
# COMPACT_ATOMS: atom_id res chain seq x y z
N MET A 1 15.03 18.77 -8.17
CA MET A 1 13.77 18.87 -8.94
C MET A 1 12.67 17.97 -8.39
N GLY A 2 12.91 16.67 -8.15
CA GLY A 2 11.89 15.74 -7.64
C GLY A 2 11.27 16.08 -6.27
N ALA A 3 12.06 16.57 -5.30
CA ALA A 3 11.56 16.91 -3.97
C ALA A 3 10.58 18.12 -3.98
N ILE A 4 10.85 19.13 -4.79
CA ILE A 4 10.01 20.33 -4.92
C ILE A 4 8.64 19.95 -5.52
N PHE A 5 8.65 19.09 -6.54
CA PHE A 5 7.43 18.57 -7.15
C PHE A 5 6.63 17.72 -6.15
N GLY A 6 7.29 16.83 -5.39
CA GLY A 6 6.62 16.03 -4.36
C GLY A 6 5.96 16.88 -3.27
N ILE A 7 6.63 17.94 -2.81
CA ILE A 7 6.05 18.88 -1.82
C ILE A 7 4.86 19.62 -2.43
N ALA A 8 4.95 20.09 -3.67
CA ALA A 8 3.84 20.76 -4.33
C ALA A 8 2.60 19.86 -4.46
N VAL A 9 2.78 18.60 -4.84
CA VAL A 9 1.70 17.61 -4.90
C VAL A 9 1.07 17.40 -3.52
N LEU A 10 1.90 17.24 -2.47
CA LEU A 10 1.39 17.07 -1.10
C LEU A 10 0.57 18.28 -0.64
N LEU A 11 1.02 19.49 -0.92
CA LEU A 11 0.30 20.72 -0.54
C LEU A 11 -1.05 20.83 -1.26
N VAL A 12 -1.08 20.51 -2.56
CA VAL A 12 -2.31 20.51 -3.36
C VAL A 12 -3.29 19.45 -2.85
N CYS A 13 -2.82 18.22 -2.61
CA CYS A 13 -3.64 17.15 -2.06
C CYS A 13 -4.17 17.49 -0.67
N ALA A 14 -3.33 18.08 0.20
CA ALA A 14 -3.73 18.53 1.52
C ALA A 14 -4.79 19.64 1.46
N GLY A 15 -4.64 20.60 0.54
CA GLY A 15 -5.62 21.66 0.32
C GLY A 15 -6.99 21.12 -0.08
N VAL A 16 -7.03 20.21 -1.06
CA VAL A 16 -8.28 19.55 -1.50
C VAL A 16 -8.88 18.72 -0.36
N ALA A 17 -8.06 17.96 0.36
CA ALA A 17 -8.52 17.15 1.49
C ALA A 17 -9.14 18.01 2.60
N ILE A 18 -8.57 19.18 2.92
CA ILE A 18 -9.12 20.09 3.93
C ILE A 18 -10.47 20.65 3.48
N ILE A 19 -10.63 20.99 2.20
CA ILE A 19 -11.92 21.48 1.66
C ILE A 19 -12.99 20.38 1.78
N CYS A 20 -12.68 19.17 1.29
CA CYS A 20 -13.60 18.03 1.38
C CYS A 20 -13.93 17.70 2.84
N LEU A 21 -12.94 17.74 3.74
CA LEU A 21 -13.14 17.44 5.15
C LEU A 21 -14.07 18.47 5.82
N LYS A 22 -13.87 19.76 5.57
CA LYS A 22 -14.76 20.81 6.12
C LYS A 22 -16.21 20.59 5.75
N ASN A 23 -16.47 20.21 4.50
CA ASN A 23 -17.82 19.97 4.00
C ASN A 23 -18.37 18.60 4.43
N ALA A 24 -17.49 17.63 4.70
CA ALA A 24 -17.86 16.31 5.21
C ALA A 24 -18.22 16.32 6.70
N ILE A 25 -17.60 17.18 7.54
CA ILE A 25 -17.77 17.18 9.01
C ILE A 25 -19.23 17.11 9.47
N PRO A 26 -20.16 17.99 9.04
CA PRO A 26 -21.53 17.96 9.56
C PRO A 26 -22.27 16.67 9.17
N LEU A 27 -22.07 16.18 7.95
CA LEU A 27 -22.72 14.97 7.43
C LEU A 27 -22.14 13.70 8.07
N ALA A 28 -20.81 13.66 8.22
CA ALA A 28 -20.09 12.56 8.84
C ALA A 28 -20.47 12.42 10.32
N ASN A 29 -20.54 13.53 11.07
CA ASN A 29 -20.92 13.48 12.49
C ASN A 29 -22.33 12.93 12.68
N ASN A 30 -23.30 13.37 11.87
CA ASN A 30 -24.66 12.83 11.91
C ASN A 30 -24.68 11.32 11.67
N TYR A 31 -23.94 10.84 10.67
CA TYR A 31 -23.84 9.41 10.37
C TYR A 31 -23.16 8.61 11.50
N LEU A 32 -22.07 9.14 12.05
CA LEU A 32 -21.29 8.49 13.10
C LEU A 32 -22.03 8.44 14.44
N GLU A 33 -22.81 9.47 14.77
CA GLU A 33 -23.65 9.49 15.99
C GLU A 33 -24.73 8.39 15.96
N GLU A 34 -25.26 8.08 14.78
CA GLU A 34 -26.23 6.99 14.60
C GLU A 34 -25.57 5.60 14.55
N HIS A 35 -24.27 5.51 14.26
CA HIS A 35 -23.56 4.26 13.98
C HIS A 35 -22.24 4.13 14.76
N ILE A 36 -22.30 4.26 16.08
CA ILE A 36 -21.13 4.24 16.99
C ILE A 36 -20.59 2.82 17.24
N SER A 37 -21.42 1.78 17.09
CA SER A 37 -21.07 0.39 17.46
C SER A 37 -20.84 -0.48 16.23
N TYR A 38 -19.93 -1.46 16.31
CA TYR A 38 -19.78 -2.46 15.25
C TYR A 38 -21.08 -3.23 14.94
N THR A 39 -21.98 -3.32 15.92
CA THR A 39 -23.30 -3.94 15.75
C THR A 39 -24.25 -3.13 14.87
N SER A 40 -24.11 -1.79 14.79
CA SER A 40 -24.93 -0.97 13.88
C SER A 40 -24.58 -1.20 12.42
N TYR A 41 -23.38 -1.71 12.15
CA TYR A 41 -22.94 -2.14 10.82
C TYR A 41 -23.22 -3.63 10.54
N GLY A 42 -23.94 -4.32 11.45
CA GLY A 42 -24.26 -5.74 11.32
C GLY A 42 -23.07 -6.69 11.54
N PHE A 43 -21.96 -6.20 12.11
CA PHE A 43 -20.83 -7.06 12.46
C PHE A 43 -21.02 -7.70 13.84
N SER A 44 -20.58 -8.95 13.96
CA SER A 44 -20.22 -9.54 15.26
C SER A 44 -18.86 -9.01 15.73
N ALA A 45 -18.56 -9.12 17.02
CA ALA A 45 -17.28 -8.65 17.57
C ALA A 45 -16.07 -9.28 16.88
N SER A 46 -16.13 -10.60 16.59
CA SER A 46 -15.04 -11.30 15.90
C SER A 46 -14.86 -10.83 14.46
N GLN A 47 -15.96 -10.56 13.74
CA GLN A 47 -15.91 -10.02 12.38
C GLN A 47 -15.36 -8.59 12.36
N ALA A 48 -15.70 -7.75 13.35
CA ALA A 48 -15.14 -6.41 13.46
C ALA A 48 -13.61 -6.45 13.67
N TRP A 49 -13.13 -7.30 14.58
CA TRP A 49 -11.69 -7.52 14.78
C TRP A 49 -11.00 -8.08 13.54
N PHE A 50 -11.63 -9.02 12.85
CA PHE A 50 -11.10 -9.56 11.60
C PHE A 50 -11.01 -8.48 10.51
N SER A 51 -12.04 -7.65 10.35
CA SER A 51 -12.03 -6.52 9.41
C SER A 51 -10.93 -5.50 9.75
N MET A 52 -10.70 -5.21 11.03
CA MET A 52 -9.56 -4.37 11.44
C MET A 52 -8.22 -5.00 11.06
N LEU A 53 -8.05 -6.30 11.28
CA LEU A 53 -6.82 -7.01 10.89
C LEU A 53 -6.65 -7.05 9.38
N THR A 54 -7.72 -7.23 8.62
CA THR A 54 -7.73 -7.12 7.15
C THR A 54 -7.15 -5.77 6.72
N ILE A 55 -7.65 -4.67 7.28
CA ILE A 55 -7.16 -3.32 6.94
C ILE A 55 -5.64 -3.22 7.18
N VAL A 56 -5.14 -3.70 8.33
CA VAL A 56 -3.70 -3.70 8.64
C VAL A 56 -2.90 -4.50 7.61
N VAL A 57 -3.32 -5.72 7.28
CA VAL A 57 -2.65 -6.57 6.29
C VAL A 57 -2.63 -5.90 4.91
N PHE A 58 -3.71 -5.22 4.53
CA PHE A 58 -3.76 -4.47 3.27
C PHE A 58 -2.74 -3.34 3.21
N PHE A 59 -2.56 -2.57 4.28
CA PHE A 59 -1.54 -1.53 4.35
C PHE A 59 -0.12 -2.07 4.26
N MET A 60 0.11 -3.29 4.76
CA MET A 60 1.43 -3.90 4.69
C MET A 60 1.82 -4.29 3.26
N ASN A 61 0.88 -4.62 2.37
CA ASN A 61 1.24 -5.03 1.00
C ASN A 61 2.04 -3.99 0.20
N GLY A 62 2.04 -2.71 0.61
CA GLY A 62 2.81 -1.65 -0.03
C GLY A 62 4.34 -1.74 0.18
N TYR A 63 4.84 -2.43 1.21
CA TYR A 63 6.28 -2.41 1.53
C TYR A 63 7.15 -3.04 0.42
N ASP A 64 6.63 -4.04 -0.31
CA ASP A 64 7.36 -4.76 -1.35
C ASP A 64 7.77 -3.82 -2.50
N ALA A 65 6.96 -2.80 -2.79
CA ALA A 65 7.27 -1.76 -3.77
C ALA A 65 8.24 -0.69 -3.22
N CYS A 66 8.19 -0.42 -1.91
CA CYS A 66 9.05 0.57 -1.26
C CYS A 66 10.52 0.15 -1.20
N VAL A 67 10.81 -1.14 -0.97
CA VAL A 67 12.18 -1.66 -0.87
C VAL A 67 13.01 -1.42 -2.14
N PRO A 68 12.57 -1.80 -3.36
CA PRO A 68 13.32 -1.52 -4.58
C PRO A 68 13.34 -0.03 -4.92
N ALA A 69 12.25 0.71 -4.67
CA ALA A 69 12.20 2.16 -4.90
C ALA A 69 13.20 2.93 -4.03
N SER A 70 13.55 2.37 -2.87
CA SER A 70 14.49 2.96 -1.91
C SER A 70 15.96 2.55 -2.14
N ARG A 71 16.23 1.66 -3.10
CA ARG A 71 17.60 1.21 -3.40
C ARG A 71 18.46 2.38 -3.87
N GLY A 72 19.59 2.59 -3.18
CA GLY A 72 20.54 3.67 -3.48
C GLY A 72 20.24 5.02 -2.83
N VAL A 73 19.03 5.20 -2.26
CA VAL A 73 18.63 6.41 -1.53
C VAL A 73 18.80 6.23 -0.03
N LEU A 74 18.30 5.11 0.51
CA LEU A 74 18.45 4.77 1.93
C LEU A 74 19.83 4.19 2.18
N LYS A 75 20.65 4.89 2.98
CA LYS A 75 22.03 4.49 3.29
C LYS A 75 22.22 4.10 4.75
N THR A 76 21.48 4.72 5.66
CA THR A 76 21.63 4.49 7.11
C THR A 76 20.38 3.93 7.76
N ARG A 77 20.52 3.33 8.94
CA ARG A 77 19.37 2.86 9.75
C ARG A 77 18.42 3.98 10.12
N LYS A 78 18.96 5.16 10.42
CA LYS A 78 18.17 6.34 10.75
C LYS A 78 17.28 6.71 9.56
N ASP A 79 17.82 6.67 8.34
CA ASP A 79 17.03 6.93 7.12
C ASP A 79 15.92 5.90 6.94
N ILE A 80 16.19 4.62 7.19
CA ILE A 80 15.19 3.54 7.07
C ILE A 80 14.05 3.74 8.07
N ILE A 81 14.38 3.99 9.35
CA ILE A 81 13.36 4.17 10.40
C ILE A 81 12.56 5.45 10.13
N LEU A 82 13.23 6.55 9.79
CA LEU A 82 12.57 7.81 9.49
C LEU A 82 11.63 7.66 8.28
N GLN A 83 12.11 7.09 7.18
CA GLN A 83 11.29 6.91 5.97
C GLN A 83 10.11 5.97 6.23
N SER A 84 10.34 4.84 6.92
CA SER A 84 9.25 3.90 7.25
C SER A 84 8.20 4.55 8.14
N THR A 85 8.62 5.34 9.13
CA THR A 85 7.72 6.04 10.06
C THR A 85 6.92 7.13 9.35
N VAL A 86 7.59 7.96 8.54
CA VAL A 86 6.94 9.03 7.77
C VAL A 86 5.93 8.44 6.79
N THR A 87 6.28 7.37 6.07
CA THR A 87 5.35 6.69 5.17
C THR A 87 4.16 6.10 5.93
N ALA A 88 4.39 5.43 7.07
CA ALA A 88 3.32 4.87 7.87
C ALA A 88 2.35 5.94 8.38
N VAL A 89 2.86 7.06 8.89
CA VAL A 89 2.05 8.19 9.39
C VAL A 89 1.25 8.83 8.27
N LEU A 90 1.88 9.09 7.12
CA LEU A 90 1.20 9.69 5.97
C LEU A 90 0.09 8.77 5.43
N CYS A 91 0.39 7.48 5.23
CA CYS A 91 -0.61 6.53 4.75
C CYS A 91 -1.77 6.36 5.73
N ALA A 92 -1.48 6.09 7.01
CA ALA A 92 -2.52 5.91 8.03
C ALA A 92 -3.35 7.18 8.21
N GLY A 93 -2.71 8.35 8.27
CA GLY A 93 -3.40 9.64 8.37
C GLY A 93 -4.30 9.92 7.18
N SER A 94 -3.80 9.73 5.95
CA SER A 94 -4.62 9.87 4.74
C SER A 94 -5.80 8.91 4.73
N THR A 95 -5.62 7.65 5.14
CA THR A 95 -6.72 6.70 5.24
C THR A 95 -7.77 7.15 6.23
N MET A 96 -7.39 7.57 7.43
CA MET A 96 -8.35 8.05 8.42
C MET A 96 -9.15 9.25 7.90
N ILE A 97 -8.49 10.19 7.22
CA ILE A 97 -9.16 11.34 6.59
C ILE A 97 -10.17 10.88 5.54
N PHE A 98 -9.79 9.98 4.63
CA PHE A 98 -10.70 9.48 3.60
C PHE A 98 -11.85 8.65 4.17
N THR A 99 -11.60 7.81 5.18
CA THR A 99 -12.66 7.05 5.87
C THR A 99 -13.67 7.99 6.49
N TYR A 100 -13.22 9.08 7.13
CA TYR A 100 -14.11 10.08 7.68
C TYR A 100 -14.89 10.84 6.59
N ILE A 101 -14.22 11.24 5.50
CA ILE A 101 -14.89 11.89 4.35
C ILE A 101 -15.95 10.96 3.72
N PHE A 102 -15.66 9.66 3.58
CA PHE A 102 -16.61 8.71 3.01
C PHE A 102 -17.80 8.44 3.92
N SER A 103 -17.64 8.54 5.24
CA SER A 103 -18.78 8.42 6.17
C SER A 103 -19.87 9.45 5.91
N ALA A 104 -19.54 10.65 5.39
CA ALA A 104 -20.50 11.67 4.99
C ALA A 104 -21.40 11.28 3.81
N GLY A 105 -20.99 10.29 3.00
CA GLY A 105 -21.74 9.79 1.84
C GLY A 105 -22.40 8.44 2.04
N MET A 106 -22.30 7.85 3.23
CA MET A 106 -22.89 6.54 3.51
C MET A 106 -24.42 6.63 3.62
N PRO A 107 -25.18 5.63 3.13
CA PRO A 107 -24.71 4.39 2.49
C PRO A 107 -24.51 4.50 0.96
N ASP A 108 -24.95 5.58 0.32
CA ASP A 108 -25.03 5.67 -1.13
C ASP A 108 -23.68 5.65 -1.85
N ILE A 109 -22.62 6.15 -1.20
CA ILE A 109 -21.25 6.11 -1.71
C ILE A 109 -20.75 4.68 -1.98
N MET A 110 -21.35 3.65 -1.36
CA MET A 110 -20.98 2.25 -1.63
C MET A 110 -21.39 1.77 -3.02
N LYS A 111 -22.26 2.52 -3.72
CA LYS A 111 -22.71 2.21 -5.09
C LYS A 111 -21.82 2.85 -6.16
N GLU A 112 -20.94 3.76 -5.75
CA GLU A 112 -20.04 4.47 -6.66
C GLU A 112 -18.83 3.62 -7.02
N ASP A 113 -18.49 3.57 -8.31
CA ASP A 113 -17.31 2.83 -8.80
C ASP A 113 -15.99 3.43 -8.24
N ILE A 114 -15.97 4.75 -8.02
CA ILE A 114 -14.81 5.48 -7.50
C ILE A 114 -15.27 6.43 -6.39
N PRO A 115 -15.37 5.96 -5.12
CA PRO A 115 -15.81 6.75 -3.98
C PRO A 115 -15.03 8.06 -3.77
N THR A 116 -13.74 8.05 -4.06
CA THR A 116 -12.89 9.25 -3.96
C THR A 116 -13.28 10.33 -4.97
N LEU A 117 -13.69 9.93 -6.18
CA LEU A 117 -14.13 10.87 -7.20
C LEU A 117 -15.48 11.48 -6.84
N TRP A 118 -16.40 10.66 -6.30
CA TRP A 118 -17.65 11.14 -5.73
C TRP A 118 -17.40 12.18 -4.64
N ALA A 119 -16.50 11.89 -3.69
CA ALA A 119 -16.19 12.82 -2.60
C ALA A 119 -15.65 14.15 -3.12
N ILE A 120 -14.83 14.14 -4.18
CA ILE A 120 -14.32 15.38 -4.79
C ILE A 120 -15.42 16.14 -5.53
N ASP A 121 -16.27 15.44 -6.27
CA ASP A 121 -17.37 16.07 -7.01
C ASP A 121 -18.39 16.72 -6.09
N THR A 122 -18.86 15.96 -5.10
CA THR A 122 -19.96 16.36 -4.23
C THR A 122 -19.51 17.27 -3.10
N LEU A 123 -18.32 17.05 -2.52
CA LEU A 123 -17.88 17.77 -1.32
C LEU A 123 -16.90 18.89 -1.61
N SER A 124 -16.11 18.86 -2.68
CA SER A 124 -15.09 19.91 -2.88
C SER A 124 -15.66 21.19 -3.52
N ASN A 125 -16.83 21.14 -4.18
CA ASN A 125 -17.46 22.27 -4.90
C ASN A 125 -16.51 23.01 -5.87
N SER A 126 -15.34 22.44 -6.20
CA SER A 126 -14.25 23.12 -6.90
C SER A 126 -14.31 22.93 -8.43
N GLY A 127 -15.46 22.51 -8.95
CA GLY A 127 -15.69 22.27 -10.38
C GLY A 127 -14.76 21.20 -11.00
N ASN A 128 -14.74 21.15 -12.34
CA ASN A 128 -14.01 20.13 -13.11
C ASN A 128 -12.49 20.10 -12.88
N PHE A 129 -11.90 21.20 -12.38
CA PHE A 129 -10.46 21.29 -12.15
C PHE A 129 -9.97 20.26 -11.12
N SER A 130 -10.69 20.13 -10.00
CA SER A 130 -10.35 19.18 -8.93
C SER A 130 -10.43 17.72 -9.39
N LYS A 131 -11.41 17.39 -10.24
CA LYS A 131 -11.55 16.05 -10.85
C LYS A 131 -10.39 15.70 -11.76
N ILE A 132 -10.00 16.63 -12.64
CA ILE A 132 -8.88 16.42 -13.57
C ILE A 132 -7.58 16.24 -12.79
N LEU A 133 -7.37 17.07 -11.78
CA LEU A 133 -6.19 17.01 -10.93
C LEU A 133 -6.10 15.70 -10.15
N TYR A 134 -7.23 15.23 -9.62
CA TYR A 134 -7.34 13.90 -9.01
C TYR A 134 -7.02 12.79 -10.01
N ALA A 135 -7.58 12.82 -11.22
CA ALA A 135 -7.31 11.80 -12.23
C ALA A 135 -5.81 11.74 -12.58
N ILE A 136 -5.16 12.89 -12.76
CA ILE A 136 -3.71 12.96 -13.03
C ILE A 136 -2.91 12.35 -11.88
N PHE A 137 -3.20 12.73 -10.63
CA PHE A 137 -2.47 12.21 -9.48
C PHE A 137 -2.76 10.73 -9.19
N ALA A 138 -4.01 10.30 -9.34
CA ALA A 138 -4.40 8.91 -9.17
C ALA A 138 -3.70 8.02 -10.22
N ILE A 139 -3.72 8.40 -11.49
CA ILE A 139 -3.01 7.67 -12.55
C ILE A 139 -1.50 7.67 -12.28
N GLY A 140 -0.92 8.82 -11.91
CA GLY A 140 0.50 8.91 -11.58
C GLY A 140 0.92 8.01 -10.42
N ALA A 141 0.13 7.99 -9.34
CA ALA A 141 0.34 7.12 -8.18
C ALA A 141 0.17 5.63 -8.52
N MET A 142 -0.81 5.30 -9.35
CA MET A 142 -1.05 3.93 -9.81
C MET A 142 0.11 3.43 -10.69
N VAL A 143 0.59 4.25 -11.63
CA VAL A 143 1.71 3.89 -12.52
C VAL A 143 3.00 3.72 -11.71
N SER A 144 3.32 4.64 -10.79
CA SER A 144 4.54 4.53 -10.00
C SER A 144 4.58 3.27 -9.12
N SER A 145 3.45 2.96 -8.47
CA SER A 145 3.31 1.76 -7.63
C SER A 145 3.35 0.48 -8.46
N SER A 146 2.66 0.46 -9.60
CA SER A 146 2.58 -0.71 -10.49
C SER A 146 3.95 -1.06 -11.08
N VAL A 147 4.73 -0.06 -11.52
CA VAL A 147 6.07 -0.28 -12.08
C VAL A 147 7.03 -0.84 -11.03
N ALA A 148 7.02 -0.28 -9.81
CA ALA A 148 7.84 -0.78 -8.71
C ALA A 148 7.46 -2.23 -8.33
N PHE A 149 6.16 -2.56 -8.36
CA PHE A 149 5.68 -3.91 -8.10
C PHE A 149 6.11 -4.91 -9.19
N ILE A 150 5.90 -4.58 -10.47
CA ILE A 150 6.33 -5.42 -11.60
C ILE A 150 7.84 -5.68 -11.53
N PHE A 151 8.64 -4.65 -11.25
CA PHE A 151 10.09 -4.79 -11.08
C PHE A 151 10.44 -5.78 -9.95
N THR A 152 9.72 -5.74 -8.83
CA THR A 152 9.90 -6.66 -7.70
C THR A 152 9.58 -8.10 -8.09
N VAL A 153 8.42 -8.31 -8.71
CA VAL A 153 7.98 -9.62 -9.20
C VAL A 153 9.01 -10.19 -10.19
N CYS A 154 9.46 -9.39 -11.16
CA CYS A 154 10.49 -9.80 -12.10
C CYS A 154 11.77 -10.24 -11.41
N ASN A 155 12.30 -9.44 -10.47
CA ASN A 155 13.53 -9.81 -9.76
C ASN A 155 13.36 -11.02 -8.82
N ARG A 156 12.15 -11.26 -8.32
CA ARG A 156 11.84 -12.38 -7.44
C ARG A 156 11.76 -13.71 -8.19
N PHE A 157 11.10 -13.71 -9.35
CA PHE A 157 10.86 -14.93 -10.13
C PHE A 157 11.92 -15.21 -11.20
N GLU A 158 12.71 -14.20 -11.60
CA GLU A 158 13.77 -14.38 -12.59
C GLU A 158 14.80 -15.45 -12.20
N PRO A 159 15.31 -15.53 -10.95
CA PRO A 159 16.26 -16.58 -10.56
C PRO A 159 15.65 -17.99 -10.61
N LEU A 160 14.35 -18.11 -10.37
CA LEU A 160 13.63 -19.38 -10.45
C LEU A 160 13.48 -19.83 -11.90
N LEU A 161 13.21 -18.89 -12.80
CA LEU A 161 13.14 -19.14 -14.23
C LEU A 161 14.53 -19.42 -14.82
N ALA A 162 15.58 -18.75 -14.32
CA ALA A 162 16.96 -18.96 -14.72
C ALA A 162 17.46 -20.39 -14.46
N LYS A 163 17.01 -21.02 -13.36
CA LYS A 163 17.33 -22.42 -13.05
C LYS A 163 16.79 -23.39 -14.10
N LYS A 164 15.60 -23.13 -14.65
CA LYS A 164 14.95 -23.97 -15.66
C LYS A 164 15.33 -23.59 -17.09
N TRP A 165 15.56 -22.30 -17.36
CA TRP A 165 15.83 -21.77 -18.70
C TRP A 165 17.14 -20.99 -18.72
N LYS A 166 18.24 -21.76 -18.77
CA LYS A 166 19.62 -21.25 -18.69
C LYS A 166 20.07 -20.53 -19.97
N ASN A 167 19.55 -20.93 -21.13
CA ASN A 167 19.95 -20.39 -22.43
C ASN A 167 19.31 -19.03 -22.77
N SER A 168 18.42 -18.52 -21.92
CA SER A 168 17.73 -17.24 -22.13
C SER A 168 18.44 -16.09 -21.43
N SER A 169 18.42 -14.90 -22.04
CA SER A 169 18.97 -13.69 -21.43
C SER A 169 18.11 -13.21 -20.26
N ILE A 170 18.74 -12.52 -19.31
CA ILE A 170 18.05 -11.99 -18.13
C ILE A 170 16.89 -11.05 -18.51
N SER A 171 17.07 -10.25 -19.56
CA SER A 171 16.06 -9.31 -20.06
C SER A 171 14.84 -10.03 -20.62
N VAL A 172 15.05 -11.10 -21.40
CA VAL A 172 13.95 -11.91 -21.96
C VAL A 172 13.16 -12.60 -20.86
N ARG A 173 13.84 -13.15 -19.84
CA ARG A 173 13.18 -13.77 -18.68
C ARG A 173 12.32 -12.76 -17.90
N LYS A 174 12.85 -11.57 -17.63
CA LYS A 174 12.10 -10.51 -16.93
C LYS A 174 10.93 -10.01 -17.74
N PHE A 175 11.10 -9.83 -19.05
CA PHE A 175 10.03 -9.42 -19.95
C PHE A 175 8.87 -10.42 -19.96
N LEU A 176 9.18 -11.72 -20.05
CA LEU A 176 8.17 -12.77 -20.01
C LEU A 176 7.41 -12.81 -18.68
N ILE A 177 8.11 -12.68 -17.55
CA ILE A 177 7.47 -12.60 -16.22
C ILE A 177 6.56 -11.36 -16.13
N ALA A 178 7.01 -10.21 -16.63
CA ALA A 178 6.21 -8.98 -16.63
C ALA A 178 4.92 -9.13 -17.46
N ILE A 179 5.00 -9.70 -18.67
CA ILE A 179 3.82 -9.94 -19.52
C ILE A 179 2.83 -10.86 -18.81
N ILE A 180 3.29 -12.01 -18.30
CA ILE A 180 2.41 -12.96 -17.61
C ILE A 180 1.73 -12.28 -16.43
N PHE A 181 2.48 -11.50 -15.65
CA PHE A 181 1.94 -10.78 -14.51
C PHE A 181 0.89 -9.73 -14.91
N VAL A 182 1.16 -8.93 -15.95
CA VAL A 182 0.20 -7.95 -16.48
C VAL A 182 -1.06 -8.65 -16.99
N LEU A 183 -0.93 -9.77 -17.68
CA LEU A 183 -2.09 -10.55 -18.14
C LEU A 183 -2.94 -11.02 -16.96
N ILE A 184 -2.33 -11.58 -15.92
CA ILE A 184 -3.05 -12.01 -14.70
C ILE A 184 -3.80 -10.82 -14.08
N CYS A 185 -3.16 -9.67 -13.95
CA CYS A 185 -3.79 -8.45 -13.41
C CYS A 185 -4.95 -7.96 -14.29
N THR A 186 -4.79 -7.96 -15.62
CA THR A 186 -5.84 -7.55 -16.57
C THR A 186 -7.05 -8.49 -16.50
N PHE A 187 -6.84 -9.80 -16.46
CA PHE A 187 -7.93 -10.76 -16.24
C PHE A 187 -8.57 -10.59 -14.87
N GLY A 188 -7.78 -10.38 -13.82
CA GLY A 188 -8.30 -10.10 -12.48
C GLY A 188 -9.17 -8.85 -12.40
N SER A 189 -8.82 -7.80 -13.14
CA SER A 189 -9.57 -6.55 -13.22
C SER A 189 -11.01 -6.74 -13.75
N SER A 190 -11.23 -7.76 -14.59
CA SER A 190 -12.57 -8.05 -15.15
C SER A 190 -13.62 -8.47 -14.11
N LEU A 191 -13.19 -8.85 -12.89
CA LEU A 191 -14.09 -9.22 -11.80
C LEU A 191 -14.79 -8.01 -11.14
N GLY A 192 -14.32 -6.79 -11.40
CA GLY A 192 -14.87 -5.54 -10.86
C GLY A 192 -14.32 -5.20 -9.47
N LEU A 193 -14.05 -3.91 -9.23
CA LEU A 193 -13.41 -3.42 -8.01
C LEU A 193 -14.17 -3.81 -6.74
N ILE A 194 -15.50 -3.64 -6.74
CA ILE A 194 -16.34 -3.93 -5.57
C ILE A 194 -16.33 -5.42 -5.20
N ASN A 195 -16.32 -6.33 -6.19
CA ASN A 195 -16.23 -7.77 -5.91
C ASN A 195 -14.85 -8.16 -5.37
N ILE A 196 -13.78 -7.54 -5.88
CA ILE A 196 -12.42 -7.73 -5.37
C ILE A 196 -12.34 -7.27 -3.91
N ILE A 197 -12.96 -6.14 -3.56
CA ILE A 197 -13.01 -5.67 -2.17
C ILE A 197 -13.83 -6.63 -1.32
N LYS A 198 -15.05 -6.98 -1.75
CA LYS A 198 -15.98 -7.79 -0.95
C LYS A 198 -15.48 -9.21 -0.67
N TYR A 199 -14.93 -9.88 -1.68
CA TYR A 199 -14.52 -11.29 -1.57
C TYR A 199 -13.01 -11.46 -1.55
N GLY A 200 -12.29 -10.66 -2.35
CA GLY A 200 -10.84 -10.73 -2.44
C GLY A 200 -10.18 -10.29 -1.13
N TYR A 201 -10.64 -9.23 -0.47
CA TYR A 201 -9.90 -8.69 0.67
C TYR A 201 -9.90 -9.63 1.89
N GLY A 202 -11.05 -10.23 2.20
CA GLY A 202 -11.11 -11.25 3.25
C GLY A 202 -10.27 -12.49 2.92
N GLY A 203 -10.39 -13.00 1.67
CA GLY A 203 -9.63 -14.17 1.21
C GLY A 203 -8.11 -13.94 1.20
N PHE A 204 -7.67 -12.81 0.65
CA PHE A 204 -6.26 -12.42 0.68
C PHE A 204 -5.77 -12.25 2.12
N THR A 205 -6.55 -11.67 3.04
CA THR A 205 -6.13 -11.54 4.44
C THR A 205 -5.87 -12.91 5.08
N MET A 206 -6.74 -13.90 4.84
CA MET A 206 -6.57 -15.23 5.43
C MET A 206 -5.33 -15.96 4.91
N ILE A 207 -4.97 -15.77 3.65
CA ILE A 207 -3.83 -16.45 3.01
C ILE A 207 -2.54 -15.66 3.18
N VAL A 208 -2.56 -14.39 2.78
CA VAL A 208 -1.41 -13.48 2.75
C VAL A 208 -1.07 -13.00 4.16
N GLY A 209 -2.05 -12.77 5.02
CA GLY A 209 -1.84 -12.29 6.38
C GLY A 209 -0.82 -13.14 7.15
N PRO A 210 -1.02 -14.45 7.31
CA PRO A 210 -0.04 -15.32 7.97
C PRO A 210 1.32 -15.34 7.26
N VAL A 211 1.33 -15.40 5.92
CA VAL A 211 2.56 -15.46 5.11
C VAL A 211 3.38 -14.17 5.21
N MET A 212 2.76 -13.03 5.48
CA MET A 212 3.43 -11.74 5.63
C MET A 212 3.76 -11.41 7.09
N LEU A 213 2.80 -11.62 8.01
CA LEU A 213 2.94 -11.29 9.43
C LEU A 213 3.91 -12.22 10.14
N ILE A 214 3.87 -13.54 9.88
CA ILE A 214 4.72 -14.50 10.59
C ILE A 214 6.20 -14.25 10.30
N PRO A 215 6.65 -14.07 9.04
CA PRO A 215 8.05 -13.75 8.79
C PRO A 215 8.46 -12.40 9.39
N LEU A 216 7.60 -11.39 9.38
CA LEU A 216 7.94 -10.07 9.89
C LEU A 216 8.05 -10.05 11.43
N ILE A 217 7.14 -10.71 12.13
CA ILE A 217 7.06 -10.68 13.60
C ILE A 217 7.96 -11.75 14.23
N VAL A 218 8.10 -12.91 13.58
CA VAL A 218 8.80 -14.07 14.16
C VAL A 218 10.12 -14.33 13.45
N SER A 219 10.09 -14.61 12.14
CA SER A 219 11.28 -15.14 11.45
C SER A 219 12.41 -14.11 11.31
N VAL A 220 12.09 -12.85 10.99
CA VAL A 220 13.09 -11.79 10.81
C VAL A 220 13.75 -11.42 12.14
N PRO A 221 13.01 -11.12 13.24
CA PRO A 221 13.62 -10.88 14.53
C PRO A 221 14.42 -12.07 15.06
N TYR A 222 13.90 -13.29 14.92
CA TYR A 222 14.61 -14.51 15.30
C TYR A 222 15.93 -14.67 14.55
N ARG A 223 15.92 -14.46 13.22
CA ARG A 223 17.12 -14.56 12.40
C ARG A 223 18.13 -13.46 12.72
N LEU A 224 17.68 -12.23 12.94
CA LEU A 224 18.55 -11.12 13.37
C LEU A 224 19.21 -11.41 14.73
N TRP A 225 18.46 -11.96 15.68
CA TRP A 225 18.97 -12.37 16.98
C TRP A 225 20.00 -13.51 16.85
N LYS A 226 19.68 -14.53 16.03
CA LYS A 226 20.58 -15.66 15.78
C LYS A 226 21.86 -15.22 15.08
N ASP A 227 21.77 -14.45 13.99
CA ASP A 227 22.92 -13.99 13.21
C ASP A 227 23.84 -13.05 14.03
N LYS A 228 23.27 -12.32 15.01
CA LYS A 228 24.03 -11.56 16.01
C LYS A 228 24.76 -12.48 17.01
N LYS A 229 24.08 -13.51 17.52
CA LYS A 229 24.69 -14.50 18.42
C LYS A 229 25.80 -15.30 17.73
N ASP A 230 25.63 -15.59 16.44
CA ASP A 230 26.59 -16.32 15.61
C ASP A 230 27.76 -15.43 15.16
N GLY A 231 27.79 -14.15 15.54
CA GLY A 231 28.87 -13.20 15.23
C GLY A 231 28.98 -12.84 13.74
N ILE A 232 27.91 -13.07 12.96
CA ILE A 232 27.82 -12.69 11.55
C ILE A 232 27.46 -11.21 11.43
N LEU A 233 26.71 -10.70 12.42
CA LEU A 233 26.27 -9.32 12.53
C LEU A 233 26.90 -8.64 13.75
N ASP A 234 27.32 -7.40 13.60
CA ASP A 234 27.80 -6.57 14.72
C ASP A 234 26.62 -6.07 15.61
N GLU A 235 26.92 -5.27 16.64
CA GLU A 235 25.89 -4.66 17.51
C GLU A 235 24.91 -3.76 16.75
N ASN A 236 25.33 -3.23 15.60
CA ASN A 236 24.54 -2.41 14.69
C ASN A 236 23.88 -3.24 13.58
N TYR A 237 23.79 -4.56 13.73
CA TYR A 237 23.25 -5.51 12.75
C TYR A 237 23.79 -5.31 11.32
N THR A 238 25.04 -4.89 11.18
CA THR A 238 25.78 -4.82 9.92
C THR A 238 26.57 -6.11 9.73
N LEU A 239 26.63 -6.60 8.48
CA LEU A 239 27.40 -7.80 8.15
C LEU A 239 28.88 -7.54 8.44
N ILE A 240 29.47 -8.39 9.27
CA ILE A 240 30.91 -8.39 9.48
C ILE A 240 31.52 -9.05 8.24
N THR A 241 31.80 -8.24 7.21
CA THR A 241 32.64 -8.70 6.10
C THR A 241 34.02 -8.97 6.67
N LYS A 242 34.34 -10.25 6.91
CA LYS A 242 35.74 -10.67 6.99
C LYS A 242 36.34 -10.34 5.63
N THR A 243 37.11 -9.27 5.56
CA THR A 243 38.03 -9.02 4.45
C THR A 243 38.92 -10.25 4.38
N SER A 244 38.65 -11.12 3.41
CA SER A 244 39.55 -12.19 3.04
C SER A 244 40.75 -11.53 2.41
N GLU A 245 41.80 -11.30 3.19
CA GLU A 245 43.15 -11.39 2.67
C GLU A 245 43.31 -12.79 2.07
N ARG A 246 43.21 -12.87 0.73
CA ARG A 246 43.82 -13.89 -0.12
C ARG A 246 43.76 -13.44 -1.57
#